data_AF-A0A5N5H901-F1
#
_entry.id   AF-A0A5N5H901-F1
#
_cell.length_a   1.000
_cell.length_b   1.000
_cell.length_c   1.000
_cell.angle_alpha   90.00
_cell.angle_beta   90.00
_cell.angle_gamma   90.00
#
_symmetry.space_group_name_H-M   'P 1'
#
loop_
_entity.id
_entity.type
_entity.pdbx_description
1 polymer ?
#
loop_
_entity_poly.entity_id
_entity_poly.type
_entity_poly.pdbx_seq_one_letter_code
_entity_poly.pdbx_strand_id
1 'polypeptide(L)'
;MDSKASTATAPLLNQQNRINPPSKPKQKDFLNHLEAYLAKRDGVDKLLKISRYATKIVLASSALPETLPLTQRLKSFESSVGVSRKAFRLGKFVQDVNALRSSKFDSNQELVLALIAYVGEGFYFFVEQFVWLVKSGLIDKKHSRNLQKISAWAEFIGYAGSISLKFRDLSRISEDEKCVKSSIEIAIMRGNGCEEEKEKLSKLREKKMMKRLSVVQDSADALMALADIRDGGGPFLGPLSISLAGMLSALISTHKNWVSC
;
A
#
# COMPACT_ATOMS: atom_id res chain seq x y z
N MET A 1 -76.24 21.03 -47.30
CA MET A 1 -76.11 21.56 -45.94
C MET A 1 -75.36 20.53 -45.11
N ASP A 2 -74.11 20.89 -44.86
CA ASP A 2 -73.14 20.47 -43.85
C ASP A 2 -73.55 19.37 -42.85
N SER A 3 -72.71 18.32 -42.78
CA SER A 3 -71.77 18.12 -41.65
C SER A 3 -71.46 16.64 -41.40
N LYS A 4 -70.16 16.34 -41.54
CA LYS A 4 -69.32 15.46 -40.71
C LYS A 4 -70.04 14.40 -39.85
N ALA A 5 -69.85 13.13 -40.22
CA ALA A 5 -69.94 12.01 -39.29
C ALA A 5 -68.55 11.38 -39.14
N SER A 6 -68.02 11.53 -37.93
CA SER A 6 -66.74 11.02 -37.46
C SER A 6 -66.71 9.49 -37.39
N THR A 7 -65.68 8.89 -37.99
CA THR A 7 -65.38 7.47 -37.84
C THR A 7 -64.70 7.21 -36.50
N ALA A 8 -65.26 6.28 -35.74
CA ALA A 8 -64.88 5.92 -34.38
C ALA A 8 -63.49 5.28 -34.28
N THR A 9 -62.84 5.63 -33.18
CA THR A 9 -61.47 5.38 -32.73
C THR A 9 -61.18 3.89 -32.45
N ALA A 10 -60.12 3.35 -33.06
CA ALA A 10 -59.50 2.08 -32.65
C ALA A 10 -58.44 2.34 -31.56
N PRO A 11 -58.24 1.42 -30.59
CA PRO A 11 -57.44 1.70 -29.40
C PRO A 11 -55.93 1.65 -29.65
N LEU A 12 -55.24 2.56 -28.95
CA LEU A 12 -53.80 2.75 -28.86
C LEU A 12 -53.03 1.45 -28.58
N LEU A 13 -52.23 1.02 -29.55
CA LEU A 13 -51.19 0.02 -29.37
C LEU A 13 -49.98 0.71 -28.72
N ASN A 14 -50.01 0.78 -27.40
CA ASN A 14 -48.91 1.23 -26.57
C ASN A 14 -47.98 0.05 -26.24
N GLN A 15 -46.89 -0.11 -26.97
CA GLN A 15 -45.68 -0.76 -26.47
C GLN A 15 -44.49 -0.49 -27.41
N GLN A 16 -43.97 0.73 -27.34
CA GLN A 16 -42.62 1.01 -27.85
C GLN A 16 -41.62 0.38 -26.87
N ASN A 17 -41.28 -0.88 -27.13
CA ASN A 17 -40.24 -1.62 -26.44
C ASN A 17 -38.90 -0.93 -26.74
N ARG A 18 -38.52 0.09 -25.94
CA ARG A 18 -37.16 0.65 -25.96
C ARG A 18 -36.23 -0.41 -25.38
N ILE A 19 -35.71 -1.25 -26.27
CA ILE A 19 -34.52 -2.07 -26.00
C ILE A 19 -33.39 -1.07 -25.74
N ASN A 20 -33.12 -0.80 -24.46
CA ASN A 20 -31.87 -0.16 -24.08
C ASN A 20 -30.75 -1.09 -24.57
N PRO A 21 -29.80 -0.61 -25.40
CA PRO A 21 -28.67 -1.43 -25.78
C PRO A 21 -27.93 -1.86 -24.51
N PRO A 22 -27.42 -3.10 -24.45
CA PRO A 22 -26.64 -3.56 -23.31
C PRO A 22 -25.51 -2.56 -23.08
N SER A 23 -25.43 -2.03 -21.86
CA SER A 23 -24.36 -1.15 -21.45
C SER A 23 -23.04 -1.83 -21.76
N LYS A 24 -22.25 -1.24 -22.66
CA LYS A 24 -20.90 -1.72 -23.00
C LYS A 24 -20.18 -1.98 -21.68
N PRO A 25 -19.55 -3.16 -21.47
CA PRO A 25 -18.81 -3.42 -20.25
C PRO A 25 -17.81 -2.27 -20.07
N LYS A 26 -17.89 -1.55 -18.95
CA LYS A 26 -16.95 -0.48 -18.62
C LYS A 26 -15.54 -1.04 -18.80
N GLN A 27 -14.88 -0.63 -19.88
CA GLN A 27 -13.51 -1.00 -20.16
C GLN A 27 -12.70 -0.59 -18.93
N LYS A 28 -12.13 -1.56 -18.21
CA LYS A 28 -11.33 -1.26 -17.02
C LYS A 28 -10.24 -0.28 -17.47
N ASP A 29 -10.14 0.84 -16.76
CA ASP A 29 -9.07 1.81 -16.93
C ASP A 29 -7.73 1.08 -17.00
N PHE A 30 -6.92 1.38 -18.01
CA PHE A 30 -5.63 0.71 -18.23
C PHE A 30 -4.77 0.73 -16.97
N LEU A 31 -4.75 1.85 -16.23
CA LEU A 31 -3.97 1.97 -15.00
C LEU A 31 -4.47 1.03 -13.90
N ASN A 32 -5.80 0.89 -13.75
CA ASN A 32 -6.38 -0.06 -12.80
C ASN A 32 -6.06 -1.51 -13.19
N HIS A 33 -6.06 -1.83 -14.49
CA HIS A 33 -5.69 -3.16 -14.96
C HIS A 33 -4.20 -3.46 -14.76
N LEU A 34 -3.34 -2.48 -15.06
CA LEU A 34 -1.91 -2.57 -14.86
C LEU A 34 -1.59 -2.73 -13.37
N GLU A 35 -2.19 -1.94 -12.48
CA GLU A 35 -2.05 -2.11 -11.04
C GLU A 35 -2.42 -3.53 -10.59
N ALA A 36 -3.58 -4.04 -11.01
CA ALA A 36 -4.02 -5.38 -10.67
C ALA A 36 -3.07 -6.47 -11.21
N TYR A 37 -2.48 -6.26 -12.39
CA TYR A 37 -1.48 -7.15 -12.96
C TYR A 37 -0.17 -7.13 -12.15
N LEU A 38 0.30 -5.93 -11.78
CA LEU A 38 1.49 -5.74 -10.95
C LEU A 38 1.30 -6.38 -9.57
N ALA A 39 0.14 -6.22 -8.93
CA ALA A 39 -0.14 -6.75 -7.59
C ALA A 39 0.05 -8.27 -7.45
N LYS A 40 -0.08 -9.05 -8.55
CA LYS A 40 0.15 -10.50 -8.54
C LYS A 40 1.56 -10.90 -8.11
N ARG A 41 2.54 -10.01 -8.26
CA ARG A 41 3.95 -10.28 -7.91
C ARG A 41 4.33 -9.81 -6.49
N ASP A 42 3.45 -9.07 -5.79
CA ASP A 42 3.76 -8.50 -4.48
C ASP A 42 4.02 -9.58 -3.41
N GLY A 43 3.33 -10.72 -3.48
CA GLY A 43 3.58 -11.84 -2.58
C GLY A 43 5.01 -12.36 -2.66
N VAL A 44 5.56 -12.45 -3.88
CA VAL A 44 6.94 -12.89 -4.11
C VAL A 44 7.95 -11.88 -3.57
N ASP A 45 7.75 -10.57 -3.78
CA ASP A 45 8.62 -9.54 -3.20
C ASP A 45 8.65 -9.61 -1.67
N LYS A 46 7.49 -9.87 -1.03
CA LYS A 46 7.39 -9.98 0.43
C LYS A 46 8.15 -11.19 0.97
N LEU A 47 8.04 -12.35 0.31
CA LEU A 47 8.84 -13.53 0.66
C LEU A 47 10.34 -13.25 0.53
N LEU A 48 10.75 -12.61 -0.55
CA LEU A 48 12.15 -12.19 -0.73
C LEU A 48 12.59 -11.17 0.32
N LYS A 49 11.70 -10.27 0.79
CA LYS A 49 11.98 -9.35 1.89
C LYS A 49 12.27 -10.14 3.18
N ILE A 50 11.43 -11.12 3.51
CA ILE A 50 11.63 -12.00 4.68
C ILE A 50 12.96 -12.73 4.57
N SER A 51 13.23 -13.40 3.44
CA SER A 51 14.49 -14.13 3.24
C SER A 51 15.71 -13.22 3.39
N ARG A 52 15.69 -12.01 2.81
CA ARG A 52 16.78 -11.04 2.92
C ARG A 52 17.03 -10.63 4.37
N TYR A 53 15.98 -10.28 5.12
CA TYR A 53 16.14 -9.82 6.51
C TYR A 53 16.46 -10.96 7.48
N ALA A 54 15.98 -12.19 7.22
CA ALA A 54 16.43 -13.37 7.95
C ALA A 54 17.95 -13.55 7.81
N THR A 55 18.44 -13.48 6.57
CA THR A 55 19.89 -13.55 6.31
C THR A 55 20.65 -12.40 6.95
N LYS A 56 20.13 -11.16 6.91
CA LYS A 56 20.78 -10.03 7.58
C LYS A 56 20.84 -10.21 9.10
N ILE A 57 19.81 -10.76 9.74
CA ILE A 57 19.82 -11.05 11.19
C ILE A 57 20.90 -12.08 11.50
N VAL A 58 20.98 -13.17 10.73
CA VAL A 58 22.02 -14.19 10.90
C VAL A 58 23.42 -13.58 10.72
N LEU A 59 23.61 -12.74 9.70
CA LEU A 59 24.89 -12.06 9.44
C LEU A 59 25.25 -11.00 10.50
N ALA A 60 24.26 -10.34 11.09
CA ALA A 60 24.46 -9.35 12.14
C ALA A 60 24.61 -9.98 13.53
N SER A 61 24.19 -11.24 13.68
CA SER A 61 24.41 -12.01 14.91
C SER A 61 25.83 -12.54 14.95
N SER A 62 26.44 -12.57 16.14
CA SER A 62 27.74 -13.22 16.38
C SER A 62 27.71 -14.75 16.23
N ALA A 63 26.64 -15.31 15.66
CA ALA A 63 26.41 -16.74 15.56
C ALA A 63 27.28 -17.42 14.50
N LEU A 64 27.83 -16.67 13.54
CA LEU A 64 28.71 -17.20 12.48
C LEU A 64 30.07 -16.50 12.48
N PRO A 65 31.18 -17.25 12.53
CA PRO A 65 32.51 -16.70 12.31
C PRO A 65 32.64 -16.07 10.91
N GLU A 66 33.32 -14.94 10.81
CA GLU A 66 33.54 -14.27 9.51
C GLU A 66 34.37 -15.11 8.53
N THR A 67 35.21 -16.00 9.05
CA THR A 67 36.10 -16.89 8.28
C THR A 67 35.37 -18.06 7.64
N LEU A 68 34.09 -18.29 7.99
CA LEU A 68 33.33 -19.41 7.47
C LEU A 68 32.90 -19.12 6.02
N PRO A 69 33.13 -20.02 5.04
CA PRO A 69 32.72 -19.80 3.65
C PRO A 69 31.20 -19.62 3.51
N LEU A 70 30.42 -20.13 4.47
CA LEU A 70 28.98 -19.90 4.56
C LEU A 70 28.64 -18.40 4.69
N THR A 71 29.42 -17.62 5.43
CA THR A 71 29.20 -16.18 5.63
C THR A 71 29.29 -15.43 4.30
N GLN A 72 30.26 -15.76 3.45
CA GLN A 72 30.39 -15.17 2.11
C GLN A 72 29.24 -15.58 1.19
N ARG A 73 28.80 -16.84 1.25
CA ARG A 73 27.63 -17.32 0.51
C ARG A 73 26.35 -16.61 0.95
N LEU A 74 26.16 -16.40 2.25
CA LEU A 74 25.03 -15.66 2.80
C LEU A 74 25.05 -14.18 2.40
N LYS A 75 26.21 -13.50 2.42
CA LYS A 75 26.35 -12.13 1.90
C LYS A 75 25.97 -12.04 0.42
N SER A 76 26.39 -13.02 -0.38
CA SER A 76 26.07 -13.09 -1.81
C SER A 76 24.58 -13.38 -2.07
N PHE A 77 23.99 -14.27 -1.28
CA PHE A 77 22.56 -14.57 -1.28
C PHE A 77 21.74 -13.33 -0.92
N GLU A 78 22.09 -12.65 0.19
CA GLU A 78 21.44 -11.40 0.63
C GLU A 78 21.42 -10.36 -0.50
N SER A 79 22.57 -10.15 -1.15
CA SER A 79 22.72 -9.19 -2.25
C SER A 79 21.85 -9.57 -3.46
N SER A 80 21.88 -10.84 -3.86
CA SER A 80 21.12 -11.37 -5.00
C SER A 80 19.60 -11.28 -4.76
N VAL A 81 19.14 -11.60 -3.55
CA VAL A 81 17.74 -11.40 -3.14
C VAL A 81 17.37 -9.93 -3.20
N GLY A 82 18.27 -9.03 -2.78
CA GLY A 82 18.08 -7.58 -2.88
C GLY A 82 17.84 -7.07 -4.30
N VAL A 83 18.63 -7.55 -5.27
CA VAL A 83 18.46 -7.22 -6.68
C VAL A 83 17.12 -7.77 -7.19
N SER A 84 16.82 -9.03 -6.86
CA SER A 84 15.56 -9.70 -7.24
C SER A 84 14.33 -8.93 -6.76
N ARG A 85 14.34 -8.46 -5.51
CA ARG A 85 13.25 -7.62 -4.96
C ARG A 85 13.01 -6.34 -5.75
N LYS A 86 14.07 -5.69 -6.23
CA LYS A 86 13.91 -4.48 -7.06
C LYS A 86 13.27 -4.84 -8.42
N ALA A 87 13.61 -5.98 -9.01
CA ALA A 87 12.96 -6.49 -10.22
C ALA A 87 11.46 -6.77 -10.00
N PHE A 88 11.10 -7.36 -8.85
CA PHE A 88 9.69 -7.59 -8.51
C PHE A 88 8.93 -6.31 -8.14
N ARG A 89 9.61 -5.18 -7.96
CA ARG A 89 8.96 -3.87 -7.76
C ARG A 89 8.92 -3.02 -9.03
N LEU A 90 9.26 -3.60 -10.18
CA LEU A 90 9.18 -2.89 -11.46
C LEU A 90 7.75 -2.41 -11.76
N GLY A 91 7.60 -1.13 -12.05
CA GLY A 91 6.29 -0.50 -12.31
C GLY A 91 5.43 -0.20 -11.08
N LYS A 92 5.92 -0.46 -9.86
CA LYS A 92 5.14 -0.28 -8.63
C LYS A 92 4.64 1.15 -8.40
N PHE A 93 5.37 2.15 -8.91
CA PHE A 93 4.95 3.57 -8.89
C PHE A 93 3.56 3.82 -9.51
N VAL A 94 3.06 2.92 -10.37
CA VAL A 94 1.70 3.01 -10.94
C VAL A 94 0.63 2.91 -9.85
N GLN A 95 0.88 2.15 -8.78
CA GLN A 95 -0.02 2.06 -7.62
C GLN A 95 -0.18 3.43 -6.96
N ASP A 96 0.92 4.15 -6.75
CA ASP A 96 0.89 5.49 -6.13
C ASP A 96 0.21 6.53 -7.02
N VAL A 97 0.45 6.48 -8.32
CA VAL A 97 -0.25 7.33 -9.29
C VAL A 97 -1.76 7.08 -9.25
N ASN A 98 -2.17 5.81 -9.17
CA ASN A 98 -3.57 5.46 -9.12
C ASN A 98 -4.22 5.81 -7.77
N ALA A 99 -3.49 5.62 -6.67
CA ALA A 99 -3.92 6.05 -5.33
C ALA A 99 -4.12 7.56 -5.28
N LEU A 100 -3.20 8.35 -5.83
CA LEU A 100 -3.33 9.81 -5.88
C LEU A 100 -4.54 10.26 -6.72
N ARG A 101 -4.76 9.60 -7.87
CA ARG A 101 -5.91 9.90 -8.76
C ARG A 101 -7.26 9.54 -8.15
N SER A 102 -7.32 8.45 -7.38
CA SER A 102 -8.57 7.93 -6.79
C SER A 102 -8.88 8.52 -5.42
N SER A 103 -7.92 9.21 -4.80
CA SER A 103 -8.08 9.84 -3.49
C SER A 103 -9.08 11.00 -3.56
N LYS A 104 -10.02 10.99 -2.61
CA LYS A 104 -10.89 12.14 -2.33
C LYS A 104 -10.30 12.88 -1.13
N PHE A 105 -10.16 14.20 -1.26
CA PHE A 105 -9.56 15.03 -0.24
C PHE A 105 -10.64 15.86 0.43
N ASP A 106 -10.87 15.60 1.72
CA ASP A 106 -11.88 16.33 2.51
C ASP A 106 -11.31 17.66 3.05
N SER A 107 -9.97 17.79 3.07
CA SER A 107 -9.27 18.97 3.58
C SER A 107 -7.99 19.26 2.80
N ASN A 108 -7.62 20.54 2.70
CA ASN A 108 -6.35 20.98 2.11
C ASN A 108 -5.13 20.36 2.81
N GLN A 109 -5.20 20.11 4.11
CA GLN A 109 -4.12 19.43 4.83
C GLN A 109 -3.96 17.97 4.40
N GLU A 110 -5.08 17.27 4.16
CA GLU A 110 -5.07 15.89 3.68
C GLU A 110 -4.60 15.78 2.24
N LEU A 111 -4.96 16.75 1.40
CA LEU A 111 -4.40 16.89 0.06
C LEU A 111 -2.87 16.99 0.10
N VAL A 112 -2.32 17.88 0.93
CA VAL A 112 -0.87 18.07 1.04
C VAL A 112 -0.18 16.81 1.55
N LEU A 113 -0.70 16.18 2.60
CA LEU A 113 -0.13 14.95 3.15
C LEU A 113 -0.20 13.78 2.15
N ALA A 114 -1.29 13.66 1.40
CA ALA A 114 -1.45 12.64 0.37
C ALA A 114 -0.56 12.87 -0.84
N LEU A 115 -0.38 14.12 -1.25
CA LEU A 115 0.61 14.47 -2.27
C LEU A 115 2.01 14.06 -1.81
N ILE A 116 2.41 14.42 -0.58
CA ILE A 116 3.71 14.04 -0.03
C ILE A 116 3.87 12.51 0.01
N ALA A 117 2.85 11.80 0.49
CA ALA A 117 2.88 10.34 0.61
C ALA A 117 3.02 9.66 -0.76
N TYR A 118 2.06 9.88 -1.66
CA TYR A 118 1.99 9.16 -2.93
C TYR A 118 3.03 9.65 -3.94
N VAL A 119 3.33 10.95 -3.99
CA VAL A 119 4.40 11.45 -4.88
C VAL A 119 5.76 11.00 -4.36
N GLY A 120 5.98 11.02 -3.04
CA GLY A 120 7.24 10.56 -2.44
C GLY A 120 7.49 9.07 -2.70
N GLU A 121 6.51 8.22 -2.37
CA GLU A 121 6.62 6.76 -2.57
C GLU A 121 6.64 6.38 -4.05
N GLY A 122 5.82 7.04 -4.88
CA GLY A 122 5.83 6.82 -6.33
C GLY A 122 7.15 7.23 -6.98
N PHE A 123 7.71 8.40 -6.60
CA PHE A 123 9.01 8.84 -7.09
C PHE A 123 10.13 7.92 -6.62
N TYR A 124 10.07 7.42 -5.38
CA TYR A 124 10.95 6.37 -4.89
C TYR A 124 10.94 5.14 -5.80
N PHE A 125 9.77 4.53 -6.03
CA PHE A 125 9.68 3.33 -6.87
C PHE A 125 10.10 3.59 -8.32
N PHE A 126 9.89 4.80 -8.82
CA PHE A 126 10.35 5.23 -10.14
C PHE A 126 11.89 5.30 -10.21
N VAL A 127 12.54 5.98 -9.26
CA VAL A 127 14.01 6.06 -9.20
C VAL A 127 14.63 4.68 -8.95
N GLU A 128 13.95 3.83 -8.17
CA GLU A 128 14.41 2.48 -7.88
C GLU A 128 14.56 1.60 -9.14
N GLN A 129 13.79 1.86 -10.21
CA GLN A 129 13.95 1.17 -11.50
C GLN A 129 15.37 1.38 -12.05
N PHE A 130 15.88 2.62 -11.98
CA PHE A 130 17.23 2.95 -12.44
C PHE A 130 18.30 2.37 -11.51
N VAL A 131 18.05 2.35 -10.20
CA VAL A 131 18.93 1.67 -9.24
C VAL A 131 19.04 0.17 -9.57
N TRP A 132 17.93 -0.47 -9.93
CA TRP A 132 17.93 -1.84 -10.40
C TRP A 132 18.72 -2.03 -11.70
N LEU A 133 18.52 -1.17 -12.70
CA LEU A 133 19.26 -1.20 -13.95
C LEU A 133 20.78 -1.08 -13.72
N VAL A 134 21.21 -0.17 -12.84
CA VAL A 134 22.63 -0.04 -12.44
C VAL A 134 23.14 -1.33 -11.78
N LYS A 135 22.37 -1.93 -10.86
CA LYS A 135 22.76 -3.18 -10.18
C LYS A 135 22.78 -4.40 -11.11
N SER A 136 21.96 -4.40 -12.16
CA SER A 136 21.93 -5.44 -13.19
C SER A 136 23.06 -5.32 -14.22
N GLY A 137 23.78 -4.20 -14.25
CA GLY A 137 24.87 -3.94 -15.19
C GLY A 137 24.46 -3.25 -16.49
N LEU A 138 23.18 -2.86 -16.64
CA LEU A 138 22.68 -2.14 -17.81
C LEU A 138 23.05 -0.64 -17.83
N ILE A 139 23.34 -0.05 -16.68
CA ILE A 139 23.76 1.36 -16.54
C ILE A 139 25.09 1.44 -15.76
N ASP A 140 25.92 2.42 -16.09
CA ASP A 140 27.20 2.68 -15.41
C ASP A 140 27.01 2.89 -13.89
N LYS A 141 27.86 2.21 -13.11
CA LYS A 141 27.89 2.23 -11.64
C LYS A 141 28.14 3.63 -11.06
N LYS A 142 28.69 4.57 -11.84
CA LYS A 142 28.88 5.97 -11.41
C LYS A 142 27.61 6.64 -10.89
N HIS A 143 26.45 6.28 -11.44
CA HIS A 143 25.16 6.85 -11.04
C HIS A 143 24.57 6.19 -9.77
N SER A 144 25.11 5.04 -9.34
CA SER A 144 24.53 4.22 -8.26
C SER A 144 24.33 5.00 -6.97
N ARG A 145 25.35 5.77 -6.54
CA ARG A 145 25.32 6.46 -5.24
C ARG A 145 24.29 7.58 -5.23
N ASN A 146 24.25 8.38 -6.29
CA ASN A 146 23.32 9.50 -6.39
C ASN A 146 21.88 9.01 -6.48
N LEU A 147 21.61 8.01 -7.33
CA LEU A 147 20.27 7.42 -7.47
C LEU A 147 19.79 6.77 -6.17
N GLN A 148 20.67 6.06 -5.45
CA GLN A 148 20.33 5.48 -4.15
C GLN A 148 20.01 6.54 -3.10
N LYS A 149 20.78 7.64 -3.03
CA LYS A 149 20.51 8.73 -2.08
C LYS A 149 19.20 9.47 -2.41
N ILE A 150 18.95 9.76 -3.67
CA ILE A 150 17.68 10.38 -4.12
C ILE A 150 16.50 9.47 -3.79
N SER A 151 16.63 8.17 -4.12
CA SER A 151 15.63 7.14 -3.81
C SER A 151 15.34 7.06 -2.32
N ALA A 152 16.36 7.06 -1.45
CA ALA A 152 16.20 6.96 -0.01
C ALA A 152 15.53 8.21 0.60
N TRP A 153 15.87 9.40 0.11
CA TRP A 153 15.19 10.64 0.52
C TRP A 153 13.72 10.66 0.11
N ALA A 154 13.42 10.25 -1.13
CA ALA A 154 12.05 10.14 -1.61
C ALA A 154 11.24 9.14 -0.78
N GLU A 155 11.82 7.98 -0.49
CA GLU A 155 11.22 6.93 0.33
C GLU A 155 10.92 7.43 1.75
N PHE A 156 11.88 8.11 2.39
CA PHE A 156 11.71 8.67 3.73
C PHE A 156 10.60 9.73 3.79
N ILE A 157 10.57 10.66 2.84
CA ILE A 157 9.54 11.71 2.75
C ILE A 157 8.17 11.08 2.50
N GLY A 158 8.08 10.10 1.59
CA GLY A 158 6.86 9.35 1.31
C GLY A 158 6.29 8.68 2.56
N TYR A 159 7.13 7.95 3.31
CA TYR A 159 6.69 7.34 4.57
C TYR A 159 6.28 8.36 5.63
N ALA A 160 6.97 9.50 5.76
CA ALA A 160 6.57 10.55 6.70
C ALA A 160 5.16 11.08 6.39
N GLY A 161 4.84 11.30 5.10
CA GLY A 161 3.49 11.66 4.66
C GLY A 161 2.47 10.54 4.94
N SER A 162 2.80 9.31 4.58
CA SER A 162 1.92 8.14 4.75
C SER A 162 1.61 7.84 6.22
N ILE A 163 2.60 7.93 7.12
CA ILE A 163 2.42 7.80 8.57
C ILE A 163 1.44 8.86 9.07
N SER A 164 1.62 10.12 8.65
CA SER A 164 0.76 11.23 9.04
C SER A 164 -0.70 11.01 8.61
N LEU A 165 -0.93 10.55 7.37
CA LEU A 165 -2.26 10.17 6.90
C LEU A 165 -2.85 9.01 7.71
N LYS A 166 -2.07 7.95 7.94
CA LYS A 166 -2.53 6.77 8.68
C LYS A 166 -2.87 7.09 10.14
N PHE A 167 -2.16 8.03 10.78
CA PHE A 167 -2.53 8.53 12.11
C PHE A 167 -3.86 9.28 12.10
N ARG A 168 -4.11 10.16 11.11
CA ARG A 168 -5.40 10.86 10.97
C ARG A 168 -6.55 9.87 10.77
N ASP A 169 -6.37 8.90 9.88
CA ASP A 169 -7.35 7.83 9.67
C ASP A 169 -7.60 7.02 10.95
N LEU A 170 -6.55 6.74 11.73
CA LEU A 170 -6.67 6.01 12.98
C LEU A 170 -7.44 6.80 14.05
N SER A 171 -7.28 8.12 14.08
CA SER A 171 -8.08 9.02 14.93
C SER A 171 -9.54 8.99 14.53
N ARG A 172 -9.85 9.12 13.23
CA ARG A 172 -11.23 9.01 12.69
C ARG A 172 -11.88 7.68 13.04
N ILE A 173 -11.21 6.56 12.79
CA ILE A 173 -11.70 5.22 13.15
C ILE A 173 -11.94 5.11 14.68
N SER A 174 -11.12 5.77 15.49
CA SER A 174 -11.28 5.77 16.95
C SER A 174 -12.45 6.62 17.42
N GLU A 175 -12.80 7.68 16.70
CA GLU A 175 -14.02 8.48 16.93
C GLU A 175 -15.27 7.70 16.52
N ASP A 176 -15.24 7.06 15.35
CA ASP A 176 -16.32 6.17 14.87
C ASP A 176 -16.57 5.03 15.87
N GLU A 177 -15.51 4.41 16.40
CA GLU A 177 -15.61 3.35 17.42
C GLU A 177 -16.31 3.84 18.69
N LYS A 178 -16.01 5.07 19.14
CA LYS A 178 -16.67 5.68 20.31
C LYS A 178 -18.14 5.98 20.04
N CYS A 179 -18.46 6.47 18.85
CA CYS A 179 -19.82 6.79 18.42
C CYS A 179 -20.71 5.54 18.31
N VAL A 180 -20.18 4.46 17.74
CA VAL A 180 -20.89 3.16 17.68
C VAL A 180 -21.08 2.61 19.09
N LYS A 181 -20.06 2.70 19.96
CA LYS A 181 -20.16 2.23 21.34
C LYS A 181 -21.25 2.97 22.14
N SER A 182 -21.36 4.30 22.01
CA SER A 182 -22.43 5.05 22.66
C SER A 182 -23.80 4.72 22.07
N SER A 183 -23.88 4.47 20.76
CA SER A 183 -25.12 4.05 20.10
C SER A 183 -25.61 2.69 20.62
N ILE A 184 -24.70 1.74 20.85
CA ILE A 184 -25.01 0.44 21.49
C ILE A 184 -25.54 0.65 22.91
N GLU A 185 -24.89 1.49 23.71
CA GLU A 185 -25.30 1.76 25.09
C GLU A 185 -26.73 2.34 25.15
N ILE A 186 -27.02 3.31 24.29
CA ILE A 186 -28.37 3.90 24.16
C ILE A 186 -29.39 2.84 23.71
N ALA A 187 -29.04 1.99 22.75
CA ALA A 187 -29.94 0.95 22.25
C ALA A 187 -30.23 -0.12 23.32
N ILE A 188 -29.25 -0.49 24.14
CA ILE A 188 -29.42 -1.36 25.31
C ILE A 188 -30.37 -0.70 26.33
N MET A 189 -30.17 0.58 26.66
CA MET A 189 -31.06 1.30 27.57
C MET A 189 -32.51 1.39 27.06
N ARG A 190 -32.71 1.40 25.74
CA ARG A 190 -34.02 1.43 25.08
C ARG A 190 -34.65 0.05 24.86
N GLY A 191 -33.93 -1.04 25.19
CA GLY A 191 -34.39 -2.41 24.93
C GLY A 191 -34.41 -2.80 23.45
N ASN A 192 -33.70 -2.08 22.58
CA ASN A 192 -33.61 -2.38 21.15
C ASN A 192 -32.53 -3.43 20.86
N GLY A 193 -32.70 -4.19 19.77
CA GLY A 193 -31.67 -5.10 19.27
C GLY A 193 -30.39 -4.35 18.87
N CYS A 194 -29.24 -4.86 19.30
CA CYS A 194 -27.93 -4.22 19.10
C CYS A 194 -26.98 -5.04 18.21
N GLU A 195 -27.48 -6.08 17.53
CA GLU A 195 -26.61 -7.06 16.87
C GLU A 195 -25.85 -6.46 15.69
N GLU A 196 -26.51 -5.63 14.89
CA GLU A 196 -25.89 -4.91 13.76
C GLU A 196 -24.77 -3.95 14.22
N GLU A 197 -25.02 -3.20 15.30
CA GLU A 197 -24.04 -2.26 15.85
C GLU A 197 -22.84 -2.97 16.49
N LYS A 198 -23.05 -4.13 17.13
CA LYS A 198 -21.95 -4.98 17.61
C LYS A 198 -21.10 -5.52 16.46
N GLU A 199 -21.72 -5.92 15.35
CA GLU A 199 -21.00 -6.36 14.16
C GLU A 199 -20.17 -5.22 13.56
N LYS A 200 -20.76 -4.02 13.43
CA LYS A 200 -20.04 -2.80 13.01
C LYS A 200 -18.85 -2.51 13.93
N LEU A 201 -19.02 -2.62 15.25
CA LEU A 201 -17.95 -2.43 16.22
C LEU A 201 -16.80 -3.43 16.04
N SER A 202 -17.12 -4.71 15.76
CA SER A 202 -16.10 -5.73 15.47
C SER A 202 -15.29 -5.37 14.22
N LYS A 203 -15.98 -5.03 13.13
CA LYS A 203 -15.34 -4.59 11.86
C LYS A 203 -14.47 -3.35 12.04
N LEU A 204 -14.91 -2.38 12.85
CA LEU A 204 -14.10 -1.19 13.17
C LEU A 204 -12.85 -1.54 13.97
N ARG A 205 -12.93 -2.47 14.93
CA ARG A 205 -11.76 -2.93 15.69
C ARG A 205 -10.73 -3.64 14.82
N GLU A 206 -11.19 -4.49 13.90
CA GLU A 206 -10.32 -5.14 12.92
C GLU A 206 -9.64 -4.11 12.00
N LYS A 207 -10.43 -3.17 11.45
CA LYS A 207 -9.91 -2.06 10.62
C LYS A 207 -8.88 -1.22 11.39
N LYS A 208 -9.15 -0.93 12.67
CA LYS A 208 -8.24 -0.19 13.56
C LYS A 208 -6.94 -0.95 13.79
N MET A 209 -7.00 -2.25 14.05
CA MET A 209 -5.82 -3.10 14.21
C MET A 209 -4.99 -3.11 12.93
N MET A 210 -5.61 -3.31 11.77
CA MET A 210 -4.93 -3.29 10.46
C MET A 210 -4.27 -1.93 10.17
N LYS A 211 -4.93 -0.82 10.55
CA LYS A 211 -4.36 0.52 10.39
C LYS A 211 -3.18 0.74 11.34
N ARG A 212 -3.25 0.29 12.60
CA ARG A 212 -2.12 0.33 13.55
C ARG A 212 -0.91 -0.45 13.03
N LEU A 213 -1.12 -1.66 12.54
CA LEU A 213 -0.07 -2.47 11.92
C LEU A 213 0.56 -1.73 10.73
N SER A 214 -0.25 -1.05 9.92
CA SER A 214 0.25 -0.24 8.80
C SER A 214 1.11 0.94 9.25
N VAL A 215 0.78 1.61 10.36
CA VAL A 215 1.63 2.67 10.93
C VAL A 215 2.97 2.12 11.40
N VAL A 216 2.96 0.98 12.09
CA VAL A 216 4.19 0.32 12.57
C VAL A 216 5.06 -0.12 11.40
N GLN A 217 4.46 -0.70 10.36
CA GLN A 217 5.16 -1.09 9.14
C GLN A 217 5.87 0.10 8.49
N ASP A 218 5.15 1.19 8.21
CA ASP A 218 5.73 2.39 7.60
C ASP A 218 6.79 3.03 8.47
N SER A 219 6.63 2.99 9.80
CA SER A 219 7.62 3.53 10.73
C SER A 219 8.92 2.72 10.67
N ALA A 220 8.82 1.39 10.57
CA ALA A 220 9.97 0.52 10.38
C ALA A 220 10.63 0.74 9.01
N ASP A 221 9.85 0.92 7.94
CA ASP A 221 10.40 1.21 6.62
C ASP A 221 11.03 2.62 6.54
N ALA A 222 10.45 3.63 7.20
CA ALA A 222 11.02 4.97 7.34
C ALA A 222 12.36 4.93 8.09
N LEU A 223 12.48 4.10 9.14
CA LEU A 223 13.74 3.90 9.87
C LEU A 223 14.82 3.32 8.96
N MET A 224 14.47 2.38 8.08
CA MET A 224 15.40 1.82 7.10
C MET A 224 15.81 2.86 6.05
N ALA A 225 14.87 3.63 5.52
CA ALA A 225 15.16 4.71 4.58
C ALA A 225 16.08 5.77 5.22
N LEU A 226 15.85 6.10 6.50
CA LEU A 226 16.73 6.99 7.26
C LEU A 226 18.14 6.41 7.44
N ALA A 227 18.26 5.10 7.66
CA ALA A 227 19.55 4.43 7.73
C ALA A 227 20.30 4.51 6.38
N ASP A 228 19.58 4.33 5.26
CA ASP A 228 20.15 4.45 3.92
C ASP A 228 20.58 5.89 3.60
N ILE A 229 19.83 6.91 4.04
CA ILE A 229 20.21 8.34 3.91
C ILE A 229 21.51 8.63 4.66
N ARG A 230 21.68 8.05 5.85
CA ARG A 230 22.86 8.25 6.69
C ARG A 230 24.05 7.38 6.31
N ASP A 231 23.99 6.67 5.18
CA ASP A 231 25.00 5.69 4.77
C ASP A 231 25.28 4.64 5.90
N GLY A 232 24.28 4.34 6.75
CA GLY A 232 24.41 3.44 7.91
C GLY A 232 25.06 4.07 9.16
N GLY A 233 25.37 5.37 9.15
CA GLY A 233 25.96 6.08 10.28
C GLY A 233 24.94 6.53 11.34
N GLY A 234 25.07 6.02 12.57
CA GLY A 234 24.34 6.54 13.73
C GLY A 234 24.38 5.61 14.94
N PRO A 235 24.50 6.12 16.18
CA PRO A 235 24.69 5.30 17.37
C PRO A 235 23.49 4.40 17.73
N PHE A 236 22.28 4.73 17.25
CA PHE A 236 21.05 3.97 17.53
C PHE A 236 20.60 3.02 16.40
N LEU A 237 21.33 2.99 15.27
CA LEU A 237 20.95 2.28 14.04
C LEU A 237 21.91 1.11 13.75
N GLY A 238 22.10 0.24 14.74
CA GLY A 238 22.92 -0.96 14.57
C GLY A 238 22.40 -1.87 13.44
N PRO A 239 23.27 -2.65 12.77
CA PRO A 239 22.87 -3.57 11.69
C PRO A 239 21.78 -4.55 12.10
N LEU A 240 21.81 -5.04 13.35
CA LEU A 240 20.80 -5.94 13.88
C LEU A 240 19.43 -5.25 14.02
N SER A 241 19.40 -4.04 14.57
CA SER A 241 18.17 -3.26 14.76
C SER A 241 17.48 -2.96 13.43
N ILE A 242 18.24 -2.53 12.42
CA ILE A 242 17.74 -2.30 11.05
C ILE A 242 17.19 -3.61 10.46
N SER A 243 17.86 -4.73 10.74
CA SER A 243 17.45 -6.03 10.21
C SER A 243 16.17 -6.54 10.85
N LEU A 244 16.01 -6.33 12.16
CA LEU A 244 14.77 -6.62 12.89
C LEU A 244 13.62 -5.72 12.44
N ALA A 245 13.86 -4.43 12.25
CA ALA A 245 12.86 -3.50 11.71
C ALA A 245 12.38 -3.94 10.31
N GLY A 246 13.31 -4.30 9.43
CA GLY A 246 12.98 -4.80 8.10
C GLY A 246 12.23 -6.13 8.12
N MET A 247 12.59 -7.04 9.03
CA MET A 247 11.86 -8.29 9.25
C MET A 247 10.43 -8.03 9.75
N LEU A 248 10.27 -7.16 10.75
CA LEU A 248 8.97 -6.79 11.30
C LEU A 248 8.05 -6.19 10.22
N SER A 249 8.56 -5.23 9.44
CA SER A 249 7.80 -4.68 8.30
C SER A 249 7.42 -5.76 7.29
N ALA A 250 8.33 -6.70 6.97
CA ALA A 250 8.07 -7.78 6.02
C ALA A 250 6.93 -8.71 6.49
N LEU A 251 6.96 -9.12 7.77
CA LEU A 251 5.93 -9.98 8.36
C LEU A 251 4.57 -9.29 8.40
N ILE A 252 4.52 -8.03 8.84
CA ILE A 252 3.29 -7.24 8.86
C ILE A 252 2.72 -7.08 7.45
N SER A 253 3.57 -6.74 6.48
CA SER A 253 3.16 -6.58 5.09
C SER A 253 2.64 -7.89 4.49
N THR A 254 3.26 -9.02 4.83
CA THR A 254 2.81 -10.35 4.39
C THR A 254 1.46 -10.71 4.98
N HIS A 255 1.27 -10.54 6.29
CA HIS A 255 0.00 -10.77 6.96
C HIS A 255 -1.13 -9.92 6.35
N LYS A 256 -0.87 -8.62 6.11
CA LYS A 256 -1.84 -7.73 5.47
C LYS A 256 -2.27 -8.20 4.08
N ASN A 257 -1.32 -8.64 3.26
CA ASN A 257 -1.67 -9.17 1.93
C ASN A 257 -2.42 -10.49 2.03
N TRP A 258 -2.00 -11.38 2.93
CA TRP A 258 -2.64 -12.67 3.12
C TRP A 258 -4.12 -12.54 3.53
N VAL A 259 -4.42 -11.64 4.46
CA VAL A 259 -5.81 -11.38 4.90
C VAL A 259 -6.64 -10.68 3.83
N SER A 260 -6.01 -10.04 2.84
CA SER A 260 -6.71 -9.36 1.73
C SER A 260 -6.93 -10.26 0.51
N CYS A 261 -6.37 -11.47 0.50
CA CYS A 261 -6.56 -12.48 -0.55
C CYS A 261 -7.78 -13.36 -0.27
#